data_AF-A0A7W4EFF1-F1
#
_entry.id   AF-A0A7W4EFF1-F1
#
_cell.length_a   1.000
_cell.length_b   1.000
_cell.length_c   1.000
_cell.angle_alpha   90.00
_cell.angle_beta   90.00
_cell.angle_gamma   90.00
#
_symmetry.space_group_name_H-M   'P 1'
#
loop_
_entity.id
_entity.type
_entity.pdbx_description
1 polymer ?
#
loop_
_entity_poly.entity_id
_entity_poly.type
_entity_poly.pdbx_seq_one_letter_code
_entity_poly.pdbx_strand_id
1 'polypeptide(L)'
;MIAIVKELGFVPFSDVSKTRQTGKLNNIEVCIDSAEGLGDFMELERLVGENADPAAITDDLWRIMAELGVNHQDEMTDGYDILMKKLRA
;
A
#
# COMPACT_ATOMS: atom_id res chain seq x y z
N MET A 1 1.53 8.78 21.78
CA MET A 1 0.69 8.52 20.59
C MET A 1 -0.50 7.62 20.91
N ILE A 2 -0.29 6.34 21.27
CA ILE A 2 -1.39 5.37 21.50
C ILE A 2 -2.36 5.79 22.62
N ALA A 3 -1.86 6.36 23.72
CA ALA A 3 -2.72 6.79 24.83
C ALA A 3 -3.72 7.87 24.39
N ILE A 4 -3.30 8.86 23.60
CA ILE A 4 -4.16 9.97 23.15
C ILE A 4 -5.32 9.47 22.28
N VAL A 5 -5.05 8.58 21.31
CA VAL A 5 -6.12 8.06 20.45
C VAL A 5 -7.08 7.15 21.21
N LYS A 6 -6.61 6.43 22.22
CA LYS A 6 -7.49 5.65 23.11
C LYS A 6 -8.41 6.56 23.93
N GLU A 7 -7.91 7.68 24.45
CA GLU A 7 -8.74 8.68 25.16
C GLU A 7 -9.80 9.31 24.25
N LEU A 8 -9.52 9.42 22.94
CA LEU A 8 -10.50 9.86 21.94
C LEU A 8 -11.52 8.76 21.56
N GLY A 9 -11.43 7.56 22.15
CA GLY A 9 -12.35 6.45 21.93
C GLY A 9 -11.99 5.52 20.76
N PHE A 10 -10.82 5.67 20.13
CA PHE A 10 -10.38 4.74 19.09
C PHE A 10 -9.97 3.40 19.71
N VAL A 11 -10.41 2.30 19.09
CA VAL A 11 -10.08 0.93 19.47
C VAL A 11 -9.28 0.24 18.37
N PRO A 12 -8.41 -0.74 18.70
CA PRO A 12 -7.70 -1.52 17.69
C PRO A 12 -8.69 -2.22 16.74
N PHE A 13 -8.50 -2.03 15.43
CA PHE A 13 -9.36 -2.61 14.40
C PHE A 13 -8.79 -3.92 13.83
N SER A 14 -7.52 -3.88 13.44
CA SER A 14 -6.69 -5.00 13.00
C SER A 14 -5.22 -4.71 13.32
N ASP A 15 -4.36 -5.70 13.11
CA ASP A 15 -2.91 -5.58 13.31
C ASP A 15 -2.19 -6.32 12.17
N VAL A 16 -1.11 -5.72 11.65
CA VAL A 16 -0.38 -6.15 10.47
C VAL A 16 1.11 -6.17 10.81
N SER A 17 1.75 -7.34 10.69
CA SER A 17 3.20 -7.46 10.70
C SER A 17 3.68 -7.73 9.28
N LYS A 18 4.73 -7.01 8.84
CA LYS A 18 5.29 -7.17 7.49
C LYS A 18 6.78 -6.87 7.46
N THR A 19 7.48 -7.56 6.55
CA THR A 19 8.84 -7.21 6.15
C THR A 19 8.77 -6.39 4.87
N ARG A 20 9.32 -5.16 4.87
CA ARG A 20 9.31 -4.25 3.72
C ARG A 20 10.73 -4.04 3.19
N GLN A 21 10.90 -4.20 1.89
CA GLN A 21 12.05 -3.72 1.15
C GLN A 21 11.64 -2.47 0.38
N THR A 22 12.41 -1.40 0.51
CA THR A 22 12.17 -0.15 -0.22
C THR A 22 13.28 0.13 -1.22
N GLY A 23 12.89 0.73 -2.34
CA GLY A 23 13.79 1.18 -3.39
C GLY A 23 13.26 2.43 -4.06
N LYS A 24 14.06 3.01 -4.95
CA LYS A 24 13.63 4.14 -5.79
C LYS A 24 13.91 3.85 -7.25
N LEU A 25 12.88 4.03 -8.08
CA LEU A 25 13.00 4.07 -9.52
C LEU A 25 12.73 5.52 -9.95
N ASN A 26 13.80 6.28 -10.15
CA ASN A 26 13.74 7.73 -10.35
C ASN A 26 13.04 8.45 -9.17
N ASN A 27 11.89 9.08 -9.42
CA ASN A 27 11.07 9.77 -8.43
C ASN A 27 9.92 8.91 -7.86
N ILE A 28 9.93 7.60 -8.15
CA ILE A 28 8.92 6.65 -7.70
C ILE A 28 9.53 5.81 -6.59
N GLU A 29 8.85 5.72 -5.47
CA GLU A 29 9.17 4.79 -4.40
C GLU A 29 8.57 3.42 -4.73
N VAL A 30 9.39 2.39 -4.57
CA VAL A 30 9.00 1.00 -4.80
C VAL A 30 9.08 0.28 -3.46
N CYS A 31 7.98 -0.34 -3.05
CA CYS A 31 7.94 -1.18 -1.86
C CYS A 31 7.61 -2.62 -2.24
N ILE A 32 8.41 -3.58 -1.75
CA ILE A 32 8.09 -5.01 -1.80
C ILE A 32 7.84 -5.47 -0.37
N ASP A 33 6.62 -5.92 -0.12
CA ASP A 33 6.13 -6.25 1.22
C ASP A 33 5.79 -7.73 1.32
N SER A 34 6.36 -8.41 2.31
CA SER A 34 5.89 -9.73 2.76
C SER A 34 5.07 -9.52 4.03
N ALA A 35 3.74 -9.56 3.91
CA ALA A 35 2.80 -9.37 5.00
C ALA A 35 2.38 -10.71 5.62
N GLU A 36 2.59 -10.87 6.93
CA GLU A 36 2.34 -12.12 7.65
C GLU A 36 0.86 -12.53 7.55
N GLY A 37 0.61 -13.67 6.90
CA GLY A 37 -0.74 -14.22 6.69
C GLY A 37 -1.46 -13.71 5.44
N LEU A 38 -0.95 -12.66 4.77
CA LEU A 38 -1.54 -12.11 3.53
C LEU A 38 -0.75 -12.44 2.27
N GLY A 39 0.56 -12.66 2.39
CA GLY A 39 1.45 -12.96 1.26
C GLY A 39 2.30 -11.77 0.85
N ASP A 40 2.76 -11.78 -0.40
CA ASP A 40 3.68 -10.79 -0.95
C ASP A 40 2.95 -9.75 -1.81
N PHE A 41 3.35 -8.49 -1.68
CA PHE A 41 2.74 -7.34 -2.33
C PHE A 41 3.79 -6.38 -2.87
N MET A 42 3.39 -5.57 -3.83
CA MET A 42 4.20 -4.50 -4.40
C MET A 42 3.42 -3.19 -4.44
N GLU A 43 4.05 -2.09 -4.04
CA GLU A 43 3.50 -0.74 -4.14
C GLU A 43 4.45 0.14 -4.95
N LEU A 44 3.88 0.94 -5.86
CA LEU A 44 4.56 2.10 -6.46
C LEU A 44 3.90 3.37 -5.96
N GLU A 45 4.71 4.26 -5.43
CA GLU A 45 4.24 5.53 -4.85
C GLU A 45 4.98 6.71 -5.47
N ARG A 46 4.25 7.78 -5.76
CA ARG A 46 4.83 9.05 -6.21
C ARG A 46 4.24 10.19 -5.41
N LEU A 47 5.09 10.93 -4.72
CA LEU A 47 4.70 12.19 -4.10
C LEU A 47 4.57 13.26 -5.19
N VAL A 48 3.39 13.86 -5.28
CA VAL A 48 3.05 14.90 -6.25
C VAL A 48 2.49 16.13 -5.53
N GLY A 49 2.57 17.29 -6.16
CA GLY A 49 1.98 18.52 -5.61
C GLY A 49 0.45 18.51 -5.71
N GLU A 50 -0.21 19.42 -4.97
CA GLU A 50 -1.67 19.49 -4.84
C GLU A 50 -2.44 19.64 -6.17
N ASN A 51 -1.80 20.20 -7.20
CA ASN A 51 -2.42 20.44 -8.51
C ASN A 51 -2.19 19.31 -9.53
N ALA A 52 -1.57 18.20 -9.13
CA ALA A 52 -1.37 17.05 -10.01
C ALA A 52 -2.70 16.32 -10.27
N ASP A 53 -2.84 15.75 -11.46
CA ASP A 53 -3.98 14.89 -11.80
C ASP A 53 -3.74 13.47 -11.28
N PRO A 54 -4.49 12.98 -10.27
CA PRO A 54 -4.27 11.67 -9.70
C PRO A 54 -4.48 10.53 -10.71
N ALA A 55 -5.42 10.68 -11.65
CA ALA A 55 -5.70 9.63 -12.62
C ALA A 55 -4.53 9.45 -13.58
N ALA A 56 -4.00 10.55 -14.14
CA ALA A 56 -2.83 10.52 -15.01
C ALA A 56 -1.58 9.96 -14.29
N ILE A 57 -1.42 10.24 -12.99
CA ILE A 57 -0.32 9.69 -12.20
C ILE A 57 -0.49 8.19 -11.98
N THR A 58 -1.68 7.73 -11.62
CA THR A 58 -1.99 6.30 -11.45
C THR A 58 -1.78 5.52 -12.74
N ASP A 59 -2.23 6.04 -13.88
CA ASP A 59 -2.04 5.42 -15.20
C ASP A 59 -0.55 5.27 -15.55
N ASP A 60 0.25 6.29 -15.24
CA ASP A 60 1.71 6.25 -15.45
C ASP A 60 2.40 5.23 -14.53
N LEU A 61 1.96 5.09 -13.27
CA LEU A 61 2.46 4.07 -12.36
C LEU A 61 2.07 2.66 -12.84
N TRP A 62 0.85 2.47 -13.35
CA TRP A 62 0.41 1.19 -13.92
C TRP A 62 1.20 0.79 -15.17
N ARG A 63 1.55 1.76 -16.02
CA ARG A 63 2.46 1.51 -17.15
C ARG A 63 3.81 0.95 -16.68
N ILE A 64 4.35 1.50 -15.60
CA ILE A 64 5.63 1.05 -15.02
C ILE A 64 5.49 -0.31 -14.35
N MET A 65 4.38 -0.57 -13.63
CA MET A 65 4.07 -1.90 -13.09
C MET A 65 4.02 -2.97 -14.18
N ALA A 66 3.42 -2.65 -15.33
CA ALA A 66 3.37 -3.56 -16.47
C ALA A 66 4.78 -3.84 -17.05
N GLU A 67 5.66 -2.84 -17.10
CA GLU A 67 7.07 -3.02 -17.50
C GLU A 67 7.84 -3.94 -16.53
N LEU A 68 7.44 -3.97 -15.26
CA LEU A 68 7.98 -4.87 -14.23
C LEU A 68 7.31 -6.25 -14.20
N GLY A 69 6.34 -6.50 -15.09
CA GLY A 69 5.65 -7.78 -15.22
C GLY A 69 4.46 -7.97 -14.27
N VAL A 70 3.99 -6.90 -13.62
CA VAL A 70 2.79 -6.95 -12.75
C VAL A 70 1.53 -6.65 -13.56
N ASN A 71 0.51 -7.48 -13.42
CA ASN A 71 -0.75 -7.33 -14.15
C ASN A 71 -1.74 -6.47 -13.37
N HIS A 72 -2.46 -5.59 -14.07
CA HIS A 72 -3.54 -4.79 -13.50
C HIS A 72 -4.67 -5.65 -12.88
N GLN A 73 -4.83 -6.90 -13.33
CA GLN A 73 -5.80 -7.83 -12.72
C GLN A 73 -5.44 -8.24 -11.29
N ASP A 74 -4.17 -8.08 -10.90
CA ASP A 74 -3.69 -8.37 -9.55
C ASP A 74 -3.81 -7.15 -8.61
N GLU A 75 -4.44 -6.07 -9.07
CA GLU A 75 -4.65 -4.86 -8.27
C GLU A 75 -5.42 -5.17 -6.98
N MET A 76 -4.86 -4.71 -5.86
CA MET A 76 -5.51 -4.76 -4.56
C MET A 76 -5.96 -3.36 -4.15
N THR A 77 -7.26 -3.19 -3.94
CA THR A 77 -7.85 -1.90 -3.53
C THR A 77 -8.11 -1.80 -2.03
N ASP A 78 -8.17 -2.92 -1.32
CA ASP A 78 -8.17 -2.90 0.14
C ASP A 78 -6.75 -2.76 0.68
N GLY A 79 -6.59 -1.92 1.71
CA GLY A 79 -5.37 -1.88 2.51
C GLY A 79 -5.15 -3.18 3.32
N TYR A 80 -3.91 -3.40 3.76
CA TYR A 80 -3.56 -4.57 4.57
C TYR A 80 -4.36 -4.70 5.86
N ASP A 81 -4.78 -3.58 6.45
CA ASP A 81 -5.60 -3.54 7.66
C ASP A 81 -7.00 -4.14 7.43
N ILE A 82 -7.63 -3.84 6.29
CA ILE A 82 -8.91 -4.41 5.86
C ILE A 82 -8.74 -5.87 5.47
N LEU A 83 -7.68 -6.22 4.74
CA LEU A 83 -7.34 -7.60 4.39
C LEU A 83 -7.15 -8.47 5.63
N MET A 84 -6.37 -8.01 6.61
CA MET A 84 -6.18 -8.71 7.88
C MET A 84 -7.49 -8.87 8.65
N LYS A 85 -8.37 -7.86 8.58
CA LYS A 85 -9.69 -7.96 9.20
C LYS A 85 -10.52 -9.07 8.54
N LYS A 86 -10.54 -9.13 7.20
CA LYS A 86 -11.27 -10.15 6.44
C LYS A 86 -10.71 -11.55 6.67
N LEU A 87 -9.39 -11.71 6.80
CA LEU A 87 -8.75 -13.00 7.06
C LEU A 87 -9.11 -13.58 8.43
N ARG A 88 -9.35 -12.72 9.43
CA ARG A 88 -9.63 -13.12 10.82
C ARG A 88 -11.13 -13.15 11.17
N ALA A 89 -12.00 -12.85 10.22
CA ALA A 89 -13.46 -12.88 10.38
C ALA A 89 -14.02 -14.27 10.03
#